data_AF-A0A382Y0W1-F1
#
_entry.id   AF-A0A382Y0W1-F1
#
_cell.length_a   1.000
_cell.length_b   1.000
_cell.length_c   1.000
_cell.angle_alpha   90.00
_cell.angle_beta   90.00
_cell.angle_gamma   90.00
#
_symmetry.space_group_name_H-M   'P 1'
#
loop_
_entity.id
_entity.type
_entity.pdbx_description
1 polymer ?
#
loop_
_entity_poly.entity_id
_entity_poly.type
_entity_poly.pdbx_seq_one_letter_code
_entity_poly.pdbx_strand_id
1 'polypeptide(L)'
;MKKLAFLFLFPALAVFGQKVPVKEHFLSNGMKVLLVERHDAPSVSGGWVARVGSANERPGITGIAHLFEHMMFKGTPTIGTKDFKKDLEIIAAQEKVRDGMRAEERKMRAMWRRGEITDLQDPDQKTKRWKELEVEFKKLVAEHRKVIVKNEFDRIYTANGGSSMNAYTSYDHTAYFITVPSNKLELFMWMESGRLL
;
A
#
# COMPACT_ATOMS: atom_id res chain seq x y z
N MET A 1 27.31 60.50 -42.05
CA MET A 1 27.47 59.42 -41.05
C MET A 1 26.47 58.31 -41.35
N LYS A 2 26.88 57.21 -41.99
CA LYS A 2 26.01 56.03 -42.22
C LYS A 2 26.35 54.99 -41.16
N LYS A 3 25.43 54.72 -40.24
CA LYS A 3 25.55 53.61 -39.27
C LYS A 3 25.10 52.32 -39.98
N LEU A 4 26.04 51.39 -40.17
CA LEU A 4 25.73 50.03 -40.62
C LEU A 4 25.31 49.21 -39.40
N ALA A 5 24.05 48.79 -39.34
CA ALA A 5 23.57 47.84 -38.35
C ALA A 5 23.76 46.42 -38.91
N PHE A 6 24.63 45.62 -38.29
CA PHE A 6 24.75 44.20 -38.59
C PHE A 6 23.69 43.42 -37.80
N LEU A 7 22.74 42.83 -38.52
CA LEU A 7 21.74 41.93 -37.94
C LEU A 7 22.35 40.52 -37.87
N PHE A 8 22.70 40.07 -36.67
CA PHE A 8 23.09 38.66 -36.45
C PHE A 8 21.83 37.79 -36.38
N LEU A 9 21.54 37.03 -37.44
CA LEU A 9 20.60 35.92 -37.36
C LEU A 9 21.28 34.74 -36.67
N PHE A 10 20.87 34.44 -35.43
CA PHE A 10 21.16 33.15 -34.82
C PHE A 10 20.20 32.09 -35.36
N PRO A 11 20.68 30.94 -35.88
CA PRO A 11 19.80 29.86 -36.27
C PRO A 11 19.17 29.26 -35.01
N ALA A 12 17.85 29.14 -35.00
CA ALA A 12 17.13 28.42 -33.96
C ALA A 12 17.48 26.93 -34.06
N LEU A 13 18.35 26.44 -33.16
CA LEU A 13 18.58 25.01 -32.99
C LEU A 13 17.27 24.38 -32.50
N ALA A 14 16.65 23.58 -33.35
CA ALA A 14 15.52 22.75 -32.96
C ALA A 14 16.01 21.71 -31.93
N VAL A 15 15.70 21.94 -30.67
CA VAL A 15 15.93 20.97 -29.60
C VAL A 15 14.88 19.87 -29.75
N PHE A 16 15.26 18.76 -30.36
CA PHE A 16 14.40 17.58 -30.39
C PHE A 16 14.36 16.94 -29.00
N GLY A 17 13.15 16.72 -28.48
CA GLY A 17 12.95 16.00 -27.21
C GLY A 17 13.52 14.58 -27.26
N GLN A 18 13.94 14.06 -26.11
CA GLN A 18 14.48 12.70 -25.99
C GLN A 18 13.45 11.67 -26.46
N LYS A 19 13.77 10.93 -27.53
CA LYS A 19 12.95 9.81 -28.00
C LYS A 19 13.26 8.58 -27.15
N VAL A 20 12.33 8.18 -26.29
CA VAL A 20 12.44 6.94 -25.51
C VAL A 20 11.76 5.80 -26.29
N PRO A 21 12.48 4.75 -26.70
CA PRO A 21 11.91 3.64 -27.46
C PRO A 21 11.13 2.70 -26.55
N VAL A 22 9.87 3.05 -26.24
CA VAL A 22 8.98 2.24 -25.40
C VAL A 22 8.41 1.07 -26.20
N LYS A 23 8.59 -0.15 -25.70
CA LYS A 23 7.88 -1.35 -26.18
C LYS A 23 6.61 -1.54 -25.34
N GLU A 24 5.46 -1.60 -25.97
CA GLU A 24 4.18 -1.82 -25.29
C GLU A 24 3.73 -3.28 -25.44
N HIS A 25 3.31 -3.89 -24.34
CA HIS A 25 2.74 -5.22 -24.32
C HIS A 25 1.40 -5.22 -23.57
N PHE A 26 0.43 -5.99 -24.06
CA PHE A 26 -0.85 -6.19 -23.39
C PHE A 26 -0.95 -7.65 -22.96
N LEU A 27 -1.18 -7.87 -21.68
CA LEU A 27 -1.40 -9.19 -21.11
C LEU A 27 -2.86 -9.62 -21.32
N SER A 28 -3.13 -10.93 -21.28
CA SER A 28 -4.48 -11.49 -21.46
C SER A 28 -5.49 -11.02 -20.41
N ASN A 29 -5.02 -10.59 -19.24
CA ASN A 29 -5.85 -10.02 -18.16
C ASN A 29 -6.13 -8.51 -18.33
N GLY A 30 -5.69 -7.89 -19.42
CA GLY A 30 -5.88 -6.46 -19.70
C GLY A 30 -4.80 -5.54 -19.14
N MET A 31 -3.79 -6.05 -18.44
CA MET A 31 -2.68 -5.24 -17.94
C MET A 31 -1.80 -4.76 -19.10
N LYS A 32 -1.56 -3.44 -19.16
CA LYS A 32 -0.61 -2.82 -20.09
C LYS A 32 0.77 -2.75 -19.44
N VAL A 33 1.76 -3.34 -20.09
CA VAL A 33 3.17 -3.31 -19.68
C VAL A 33 3.93 -2.39 -20.63
N LEU A 34 4.67 -1.44 -20.06
CA LEU A 34 5.56 -0.54 -20.78
C LEU A 34 7.00 -0.93 -20.45
N LEU A 35 7.78 -1.29 -21.47
CA LEU A 35 9.16 -1.72 -21.32
C LEU A 35 10.10 -0.75 -22.04
N VAL A 36 11.12 -0.29 -21.32
CA VAL A 36 12.21 0.51 -21.88
C VAL A 36 13.51 -0.20 -21.55
N GLU A 37 14.16 -0.73 -22.58
CA GLU A 37 15.42 -1.46 -22.45
C GLU A 37 16.60 -0.50 -22.57
N ARG A 38 17.45 -0.47 -21.54
CA ARG A 38 18.69 0.32 -21.50
C ARG A 38 19.78 -0.50 -20.83
N HIS A 39 21.00 -0.38 -21.33
CA HIS A 39 22.18 -1.11 -20.82
C HIS A 39 23.22 -0.17 -20.20
N ASP A 40 22.81 1.04 -19.83
CA ASP A 40 23.68 2.07 -19.22
C ASP A 40 23.95 1.81 -17.73
N ALA A 41 23.06 1.10 -17.05
CA ALA A 41 23.23 0.67 -15.66
C ALA A 41 22.78 -0.79 -15.47
N PRO A 42 23.43 -1.57 -14.59
CA PRO A 42 23.06 -2.95 -14.31
C PRO A 42 21.87 -3.04 -13.35
N SER A 43 20.86 -2.20 -13.53
CA SER A 43 19.67 -2.11 -12.67
C SER A 43 18.37 -2.13 -13.49
N VAL A 44 17.27 -2.46 -12.83
CA VAL A 44 15.92 -2.38 -13.36
C VAL A 44 15.11 -1.51 -12.40
N SER A 45 14.56 -0.42 -12.89
CA SER A 45 13.53 0.35 -12.19
C SER A 45 12.16 -0.11 -12.69
N GLY A 46 11.37 -0.68 -11.79
CA GLY A 46 10.08 -1.27 -12.09
C GLY A 46 8.99 -0.72 -11.17
N GLY A 47 7.76 -0.82 -11.63
CA GLY A 47 6.60 -0.40 -10.87
C GLY A 47 5.31 -0.69 -11.61
N TRP A 48 4.20 -0.51 -10.91
CA TRP A 48 2.86 -0.63 -11.48
C TRP A 48 1.96 0.46 -10.91
N VAL A 49 0.91 0.77 -11.67
CA VAL A 49 -0.03 1.83 -11.35
C VAL A 49 -1.44 1.26 -11.39
N ALA A 50 -2.16 1.39 -10.29
CA ALA A 50 -3.60 1.18 -10.25
C ALA A 50 -4.30 2.48 -10.61
N ARG A 51 -5.28 2.43 -11.53
CA ARG A 51 -6.14 3.57 -11.90
C ARG A 51 -7.24 3.81 -10.85
N VAL A 52 -6.84 3.93 -9.60
CA VAL A 52 -7.70 4.20 -8.44
C VAL A 52 -6.94 5.17 -7.54
N GLY A 53 -7.59 6.24 -7.12
CA GLY A 53 -7.04 7.21 -6.18
C GLY A 53 -8.11 7.78 -5.25
N SER A 54 -7.82 8.92 -4.61
CA SER A 54 -8.75 9.53 -3.66
C SER A 54 -10.06 10.03 -4.30
N ALA A 55 -10.09 10.27 -5.62
CA ALA A 55 -11.31 10.61 -6.36
C ALA A 55 -12.34 9.48 -6.39
N ASN A 56 -11.90 8.23 -6.20
CA ASN A 56 -12.77 7.07 -6.17
C ASN A 56 -13.41 6.83 -4.79
N GLU A 57 -13.04 7.65 -3.80
CA GLU A 57 -13.59 7.58 -2.44
C GLU A 57 -14.95 8.29 -2.34
N ARG A 58 -15.75 7.90 -1.35
CA ARG A 58 -17.02 8.56 -1.02
C ARG A 58 -17.07 8.88 0.47
N PRO A 59 -17.91 9.83 0.90
CA PRO A 59 -18.12 10.09 2.32
C PRO A 59 -18.38 8.79 3.09
N GLY A 60 -17.63 8.57 4.17
CA GLY A 60 -17.67 7.35 4.97
C GLY A 60 -16.57 6.33 4.66
N ILE A 61 -15.82 6.46 3.55
CA ILE A 61 -14.62 5.66 3.24
C ILE A 61 -13.42 6.53 2.84
N THR A 62 -13.41 7.80 3.25
CA THR A 62 -12.30 8.73 2.94
C THR A 62 -10.98 8.22 3.53
N GLY A 63 -9.91 8.30 2.74
CA GLY A 63 -8.57 7.83 3.08
C GLY A 63 -8.34 6.34 2.84
N ILE A 64 -9.32 5.60 2.32
CA ILE A 64 -9.21 4.15 2.11
C ILE A 64 -8.21 3.81 1.00
N ALA A 65 -8.08 4.62 -0.05
CA ALA A 65 -7.13 4.35 -1.12
C ALA A 65 -5.69 4.42 -0.60
N HIS A 66 -5.38 5.48 0.18
CA HIS A 66 -4.10 5.62 0.86
C HIS A 66 -3.90 4.53 1.93
N LEU A 67 -4.95 4.13 2.66
CA LEU A 67 -4.84 3.00 3.60
C LEU A 67 -4.44 1.71 2.87
N PHE A 68 -5.10 1.37 1.76
CA PHE A 68 -4.77 0.19 0.97
C PHE A 68 -3.34 0.25 0.44
N GLU A 69 -2.86 1.42 0.02
CA GLU A 69 -1.45 1.63 -0.34
C GLU A 69 -0.48 1.13 0.73
N HIS A 70 -0.69 1.49 1.99
CA HIS A 70 0.12 0.98 3.11
C HIS A 70 -0.05 -0.52 3.34
N MET A 71 -1.27 -1.04 3.13
CA MET A 71 -1.57 -2.46 3.33
C MET A 71 -0.86 -3.36 2.32
N MET A 72 -0.61 -2.87 1.09
CA MET A 72 0.14 -3.62 0.07
C MET A 72 1.60 -3.92 0.45
N PHE A 73 2.12 -3.31 1.52
CA PHE A 73 3.46 -3.62 2.06
C PHE A 73 3.44 -4.56 3.27
N LYS A 74 2.25 -4.91 3.79
CA LYS A 74 2.14 -5.72 5.02
C LYS A 74 2.28 -7.21 4.79
N GLY A 75 2.11 -7.66 3.55
CA GLY A 75 2.31 -9.05 3.19
C GLY A 75 1.41 -9.50 2.04
N THR A 76 1.56 -10.76 1.69
CA THR A 76 0.78 -11.54 0.73
C THR A 76 0.47 -12.89 1.41
N PRO A 77 -0.25 -13.83 0.77
CA PRO A 77 -0.43 -15.17 1.33
C PRO A 77 0.89 -15.95 1.56
N THR A 78 1.99 -15.50 0.97
CA THR A 78 3.32 -16.15 1.07
C THR A 78 4.37 -15.30 1.79
N ILE A 79 4.15 -13.99 1.94
CA ILE A 79 5.10 -13.03 2.52
C ILE A 79 4.43 -12.28 3.67
N GLY A 80 5.14 -12.05 4.77
CA GLY A 80 4.63 -11.31 5.94
C GLY A 80 3.94 -12.19 6.98
N THR A 81 3.87 -13.51 6.75
CA THR A 81 3.21 -14.47 7.63
C THR A 81 3.95 -15.81 7.63
N LYS A 82 4.07 -16.44 8.80
CA LYS A 82 4.66 -17.79 8.93
C LYS A 82 3.68 -18.91 8.59
N ASP A 83 2.39 -18.64 8.73
CA ASP A 83 1.30 -19.58 8.50
C ASP A 83 0.04 -18.79 8.14
N PHE A 84 -0.20 -18.67 6.83
CA PHE A 84 -1.32 -17.92 6.29
C PHE A 84 -2.68 -18.46 6.74
N LYS A 85 -2.81 -19.79 6.88
CA LYS A 85 -4.08 -20.38 7.30
C LYS A 85 -4.40 -19.99 8.74
N LYS A 86 -3.41 -20.12 9.63
CA LYS A 86 -3.56 -19.73 11.03
C LYS A 86 -3.77 -18.21 11.18
N ASP A 87 -3.11 -17.42 10.36
CA ASP A 87 -3.31 -15.97 10.28
C ASP A 87 -4.79 -15.62 10.01
N LEU A 88 -5.37 -16.20 8.95
CA LEU A 88 -6.80 -16.03 8.61
C LEU A 88 -7.73 -16.49 9.73
N GLU A 89 -7.45 -17.63 10.36
CA GLU A 89 -8.24 -18.14 11.49
C GLU A 89 -8.24 -17.16 12.67
N ILE A 90 -7.07 -16.59 13.00
CA ILE A 90 -6.93 -15.61 14.07
C ILE A 90 -7.63 -14.29 13.70
N ILE A 91 -7.50 -13.81 12.46
CA ILE A 91 -8.20 -12.61 11.98
C ILE A 91 -9.71 -12.79 12.11
N ALA A 92 -10.25 -13.92 11.65
CA ALA A 92 -11.67 -14.23 11.75
C ALA A 92 -12.15 -14.30 13.22
N ALA A 93 -11.34 -14.86 14.12
CA ALA A 93 -11.63 -14.85 15.55
C ALA A 93 -11.63 -13.43 16.13
N GLN A 94 -10.65 -12.59 15.76
CA GLN A 94 -10.58 -11.19 16.17
C GLN A 94 -11.81 -10.39 15.69
N GLU A 95 -12.27 -10.63 14.48
CA GLU A 95 -13.46 -9.98 13.92
C GLU A 95 -14.72 -10.30 14.75
N LYS A 96 -14.94 -11.58 15.07
CA LYS A 96 -16.07 -12.00 15.92
C LYS A 96 -16.04 -11.33 17.30
N VAL A 97 -14.86 -11.25 17.93
CA VAL A 97 -14.70 -10.57 19.22
C VAL A 97 -14.99 -9.07 19.08
N ARG A 98 -14.47 -8.42 18.03
CA ARG A 98 -14.73 -7.01 17.74
C ARG A 98 -16.21 -6.72 17.48
N ASP A 99 -16.93 -7.61 16.82
CA ASP A 99 -18.37 -7.46 16.62
C ASP A 99 -19.14 -7.54 17.93
N GLY A 100 -18.73 -8.44 18.83
CA GLY A 100 -19.20 -8.46 20.22
C GLY A 100 -18.94 -7.14 20.94
N MET A 101 -17.71 -6.61 20.84
CA MET A 101 -17.34 -5.33 21.46
C MET A 101 -18.19 -4.17 20.92
N ARG A 102 -18.37 -4.09 19.59
CA ARG A 102 -19.24 -3.09 18.93
C ARG A 102 -20.69 -3.22 19.39
N ALA A 103 -21.19 -4.43 19.61
CA ALA A 103 -22.53 -4.65 20.13
C ALA A 103 -22.70 -4.13 21.56
N GLU A 104 -21.72 -4.37 22.43
CA GLU A 104 -21.69 -3.81 23.79
C GLU A 104 -21.57 -2.27 23.76
N GLU A 105 -20.74 -1.72 22.88
CA GLU A 105 -20.62 -0.27 22.71
C GLU A 105 -21.94 0.40 22.26
N ARG A 106 -22.76 -0.29 21.45
CA ARG A 106 -24.10 0.21 21.10
C ARG A 106 -25.00 0.32 22.34
N LYS A 107 -24.94 -0.66 23.25
CA LYS A 107 -25.67 -0.62 24.54
C LYS A 107 -25.14 0.50 25.43
N MET A 108 -23.83 0.65 25.51
CA MET A 108 -23.18 1.73 26.25
C MET A 108 -23.57 3.12 25.75
N ARG A 109 -23.66 3.32 24.43
CA ARG A 109 -24.16 4.58 23.86
C ARG A 109 -25.59 4.88 24.27
N ALA A 110 -26.43 3.86 24.47
CA ALA A 110 -27.77 4.06 25.01
C ALA A 110 -27.75 4.44 26.50
N MET A 111 -26.89 3.81 27.31
CA MET A 111 -26.69 4.17 28.73
C MET A 111 -26.17 5.61 28.89
N TRP A 112 -25.20 6.01 28.07
CA TRP A 112 -24.65 7.36 28.02
C TRP A 112 -25.74 8.40 27.69
N ARG A 113 -26.59 8.13 26.69
CA ARG A 113 -27.74 9.00 26.37
C ARG A 113 -28.76 9.12 27.51
N ARG A 114 -28.82 8.15 28.42
CA ARG A 114 -29.68 8.19 29.62
C ARG A 114 -28.99 8.81 30.85
N GLY A 115 -27.71 9.17 30.75
CA GLY A 115 -26.94 9.72 31.86
C GLY A 115 -26.45 8.69 32.88
N GLU A 116 -26.57 7.39 32.59
CA GLU A 116 -26.09 6.29 33.47
C GLU A 116 -24.56 6.13 33.42
N ILE A 117 -23.95 6.60 32.34
CA ILE A 117 -22.51 6.59 32.07
C ILE A 117 -22.13 8.03 31.72
N THR A 118 -21.03 8.52 32.26
CA THR A 118 -20.54 9.89 31.99
C THR A 118 -19.56 9.91 30.83
N ASP A 119 -18.78 8.84 30.66
CA ASP A 119 -17.77 8.73 29.61
C ASP A 119 -17.78 7.34 28.97
N LEU A 120 -17.90 7.33 27.63
CA LEU A 120 -17.85 6.12 26.81
C LEU A 120 -16.45 5.52 26.70
N GLN A 121 -15.41 6.30 26.95
CA GLN A 121 -14.01 5.91 26.83
C GLN A 121 -13.41 5.45 28.15
N ASP A 122 -13.99 5.86 29.28
CA ASP A 122 -13.55 5.45 30.62
C ASP A 122 -13.54 3.91 30.74
N PRO A 123 -12.35 3.29 30.96
CA PRO A 123 -12.23 1.85 31.14
C PRO A 123 -13.06 1.31 32.30
N ASP A 124 -13.27 2.09 33.37
CA ASP A 124 -13.97 1.63 34.55
C ASP A 124 -15.47 1.50 34.31
N GLN A 125 -16.04 2.38 33.49
CA GLN A 125 -17.45 2.40 33.10
C GLN A 125 -17.81 1.40 31.99
N LYS A 126 -16.83 0.64 31.46
CA LYS A 126 -17.08 -0.44 30.50
C LYS A 126 -17.90 -1.57 31.12
N THR A 127 -18.82 -2.14 30.34
CA THR A 127 -19.59 -3.30 30.80
C THR A 127 -18.66 -4.48 31.12
N LYS A 128 -19.06 -5.32 32.07
CA LYS A 128 -18.31 -6.56 32.40
C LYS A 128 -18.02 -7.38 31.15
N ARG A 129 -19.02 -7.53 30.26
CA ARG A 129 -18.88 -8.26 29.00
C ARG A 129 -17.86 -7.61 28.06
N TRP A 130 -17.84 -6.28 27.95
CA TRP A 130 -16.85 -5.59 27.13
C TRP A 130 -15.43 -5.82 27.66
N LYS A 131 -15.22 -5.78 28.98
CA LYS A 131 -13.91 -6.07 29.62
C LYS A 131 -13.45 -7.51 29.35
N GLU A 132 -14.37 -8.48 29.42
CA GLU A 132 -14.07 -9.88 29.06
C GLU A 132 -13.63 -10.03 27.60
N LEU A 133 -14.36 -9.40 26.67
CA LEU A 133 -14.03 -9.40 25.24
C LEU A 133 -12.69 -8.70 24.96
N GLU A 134 -12.37 -7.65 25.71
CA GLU A 134 -11.08 -6.97 25.59
C GLU A 134 -9.91 -7.89 25.96
N VAL A 135 -10.05 -8.68 27.03
CA VAL A 135 -9.04 -9.68 27.43
C VAL A 135 -8.88 -10.75 26.35
N GLU A 136 -9.98 -11.26 25.81
CA GLU A 136 -9.97 -12.22 24.70
C GLU A 136 -9.29 -11.64 23.45
N PHE A 137 -9.64 -10.41 23.08
CA PHE A 137 -9.05 -9.70 21.95
C PHE A 137 -7.54 -9.52 22.13
N LYS A 138 -7.09 -9.08 23.31
CA LYS A 138 -5.65 -8.93 23.63
C LYS A 138 -4.90 -10.26 23.51
N LYS A 139 -5.51 -11.36 23.96
CA LYS A 139 -4.94 -12.70 23.80
C LYS A 139 -4.79 -13.06 22.31
N LEU A 140 -5.83 -12.87 21.50
CA LEU A 140 -5.79 -13.13 20.07
C LEU A 140 -4.75 -12.26 19.34
N VAL A 141 -4.61 -10.98 19.72
CA VAL A 141 -3.57 -10.10 19.19
C VAL A 141 -2.17 -10.61 19.55
N ALA A 142 -1.97 -11.10 20.77
CA ALA A 142 -0.69 -11.67 21.20
C ALA A 142 -0.35 -12.96 20.43
N GLU A 143 -1.34 -13.82 20.15
CA GLU A 143 -1.15 -15.00 19.30
C GLU A 143 -0.85 -14.61 17.85
N HIS A 144 -1.57 -13.63 17.31
CA HIS A 144 -1.39 -13.15 15.94
C HIS A 144 0.06 -12.65 15.72
N ARG A 145 0.60 -11.87 16.67
CA ARG A 145 1.97 -11.37 16.63
C ARG A 145 3.04 -12.45 16.48
N LYS A 146 2.77 -13.70 16.88
CA LYS A 146 3.73 -14.81 16.76
C LYS A 146 3.83 -15.31 15.31
N VAL A 147 2.76 -15.15 14.54
CA VAL A 147 2.61 -15.61 13.15
C VAL A 147 3.06 -14.54 12.16
N ILE A 148 2.82 -13.25 12.45
CA ILE A 148 3.24 -12.15 11.58
C ILE A 148 4.76 -12.03 11.51
N VAL A 149 5.29 -11.87 10.29
CA VAL A 149 6.68 -11.49 10.05
C VAL A 149 6.74 -10.02 9.63
N LYS A 150 7.12 -9.15 10.58
CA LYS A 150 7.14 -7.71 10.34
C LYS A 150 8.16 -7.32 9.28
N ASN A 151 7.73 -6.43 8.38
CA ASN A 151 8.55 -5.82 7.33
C ASN A 151 9.24 -6.84 6.42
N GLU A 152 8.69 -8.05 6.28
CA GLU A 152 9.33 -9.10 5.47
C GLU A 152 9.44 -8.69 4.00
N PHE A 153 8.40 -8.06 3.46
CA PHE A 153 8.39 -7.57 2.08
C PHE A 153 9.57 -6.60 1.80
N ASP A 154 9.74 -5.59 2.64
CA ASP A 154 10.86 -4.64 2.56
C ASP A 154 12.21 -5.33 2.74
N ARG A 155 12.32 -6.23 3.73
CA ARG A 155 13.56 -6.97 4.01
C ARG A 155 14.00 -7.84 2.86
N ILE A 156 13.08 -8.50 2.15
CA ILE A 156 13.43 -9.34 0.99
C ILE A 156 14.06 -8.47 -0.10
N TYR A 157 13.47 -7.31 -0.41
CA TYR A 157 14.02 -6.42 -1.41
C TYR A 157 15.36 -5.83 -0.99
N THR A 158 15.45 -5.25 0.21
CA THR A 158 16.71 -4.65 0.70
C THR A 158 17.84 -5.67 0.80
N ALA A 159 17.57 -6.90 1.27
CA ALA A 159 18.57 -7.97 1.33
C ALA A 159 19.06 -8.41 -0.08
N ASN A 160 18.28 -8.14 -1.12
CA ASN A 160 18.63 -8.44 -2.51
C ASN A 160 19.12 -7.21 -3.30
N GLY A 161 19.48 -6.12 -2.62
CA GLY A 161 20.01 -4.89 -3.24
C GLY A 161 18.95 -3.97 -3.83
N GLY A 162 17.68 -4.19 -3.48
CA GLY A 162 16.59 -3.29 -3.84
C GLY A 162 16.74 -1.93 -3.15
N SER A 163 16.42 -0.86 -3.89
CA SER A 163 16.51 0.52 -3.43
C SER A 163 15.34 1.34 -3.97
N SER A 164 15.09 2.50 -3.34
CA SER A 164 14.02 3.42 -3.73
C SER A 164 12.63 2.76 -3.83
N MET A 165 12.37 1.76 -2.98
CA MET A 165 11.04 1.18 -2.85
C MET A 165 10.12 2.21 -2.22
N ASN A 166 9.03 2.55 -2.90
CA ASN A 166 8.04 3.46 -2.37
C ASN A 166 6.69 3.30 -3.09
N ALA A 167 5.69 4.01 -2.59
CA ALA A 167 4.41 4.18 -3.23
C ALA A 167 3.87 5.60 -2.99
N TYR A 168 2.84 5.96 -3.74
CA TYR A 168 2.01 7.10 -3.43
C TYR A 168 0.61 6.94 -4.02
N THR A 169 -0.36 7.58 -3.37
CA THR A 169 -1.73 7.71 -3.83
C THR A 169 -2.01 9.16 -4.18
N SER A 170 -2.50 9.37 -5.39
CA SER A 170 -2.95 10.65 -5.94
C SER A 170 -4.48 10.68 -6.03
N TYR A 171 -5.00 11.68 -6.73
CA TYR A 171 -6.42 11.82 -6.98
C TYR A 171 -6.98 10.67 -7.84
N ASP A 172 -6.28 10.29 -8.90
CA ASP A 172 -6.77 9.38 -9.94
C ASP A 172 -6.01 8.04 -10.03
N HIS A 173 -4.92 7.88 -9.27
CA HIS A 173 -4.11 6.67 -9.30
C HIS A 173 -3.31 6.45 -8.03
N THR A 174 -2.87 5.21 -7.85
CA THR A 174 -1.87 4.79 -6.85
C THR A 174 -0.75 4.07 -7.57
N ALA A 175 0.50 4.46 -7.31
CA ALA A 175 1.68 3.91 -7.94
C ALA A 175 2.60 3.25 -6.91
N TYR A 176 3.20 2.13 -7.28
CA TYR A 176 4.22 1.42 -6.51
C TYR A 176 5.45 1.24 -7.39
N PHE A 177 6.63 1.48 -6.84
CA PHE A 177 7.87 1.39 -7.61
C PHE A 177 9.05 1.03 -6.73
N ILE A 178 10.06 0.45 -7.37
CA ILE A 178 11.33 0.05 -6.76
C ILE A 178 12.40 -0.05 -7.84
N THR A 179 13.66 0.10 -7.45
CA THR A 179 14.80 -0.26 -8.28
C THR A 179 15.49 -1.50 -7.72
N VAL A 180 15.80 -2.48 -8.57
CA VAL A 180 16.51 -3.70 -8.21
C VAL A 180 17.73 -3.92 -9.12
N PRO A 181 18.73 -4.71 -8.71
CA PRO A 181 19.79 -5.15 -9.61
C PRO A 181 19.21 -5.93 -10.81
N SER A 182 19.85 -5.85 -11.97
CA SER A 182 19.37 -6.48 -13.21
C SER A 182 19.16 -8.00 -13.11
N ASN A 183 19.96 -8.69 -12.28
CA ASN A 183 19.79 -10.12 -11.98
C ASN A 183 18.66 -10.43 -10.98
N LYS A 184 17.86 -9.44 -10.57
CA LYS A 184 16.71 -9.58 -9.65
C LYS A 184 15.37 -9.24 -10.30
N LEU A 185 15.32 -9.15 -11.63
CA LEU A 185 14.07 -8.94 -12.37
C LEU A 185 13.00 -9.99 -12.02
N GLU A 186 13.39 -11.27 -11.95
CA GLU A 186 12.47 -12.36 -11.59
C GLU A 186 11.92 -12.22 -10.16
N LEU A 187 12.77 -11.85 -9.20
CA LEU A 187 12.35 -11.56 -7.84
C LEU A 187 11.33 -10.42 -7.81
N PHE A 188 11.60 -9.33 -8.54
CA PHE A 188 10.66 -8.22 -8.67
C PHE A 188 9.31 -8.70 -9.21
N MET A 189 9.30 -9.43 -10.34
CA MET A 189 8.06 -9.91 -10.94
C MET A 189 7.27 -10.85 -10.01
N TRP A 190 7.96 -11.75 -9.29
CA TRP A 190 7.32 -12.67 -8.35
C TRP A 190 6.68 -11.93 -7.16
N MET A 191 7.42 -11.02 -6.53
CA MET A 191 6.94 -10.25 -5.39
C MET A 191 5.77 -9.33 -5.77
N GLU A 192 5.86 -8.65 -6.90
CA GLU A 192 4.80 -7.76 -7.37
C GLU A 192 3.55 -8.51 -7.82
N SER A 193 3.71 -9.68 -8.45
CA SER A 193 2.58 -10.55 -8.81
C SER A 193 1.78 -10.96 -7.57
N GLY A 194 2.47 -11.33 -6.48
CA GLY A 194 1.81 -11.69 -5.22
C GLY A 194 1.03 -10.56 -4.55
N ARG A 195 1.29 -9.29 -4.92
CA ARG A 195 0.51 -8.13 -4.48
C ARG A 195 -0.75 -7.93 -5.31
N LEU A 196 -0.74 -8.34 -6.57
CA LEU A 196 -1.80 -8.08 -7.55
C LEU A 196 -2.85 -9.21 -7.65
N LEU A 197 -2.57 -10.38 -7.06
CA LEU A 197 -3.42 -11.58 -7.06
C LEU A 197 -4.13 -11.77 -5.72
#